data_AF-B5GCB1-F1
#
_entry.id   AF-B5GCB1-F1
#
_cell.length_a   1.000
_cell.length_b   1.000
_cell.length_c   1.000
_cell.angle_alpha   90.00
_cell.angle_beta   90.00
_cell.angle_gamma   90.00
#
_symmetry.space_group_name_H-M   'P 1'
#
loop_
_entity.id
_entity.type
_entity.pdbx_description
1 polymer ?
#
loop_
_entity_poly.entity_id
_entity_poly.type
_entity_poly.pdbx_seq_one_letter_code
_entity_poly.pdbx_strand_id
1 'polypeptide(L)'
;MNTAVLITPEGRIAEVLLPRTSQERATVYRTLLRCETYGVLARTSRLDMWMDLDGLYSHPVNPLATTLAQRFGRCWQPYRGRVLLTGGTDSVGETLPLSPEQVHAHLTGLFDLLD
;
A
#
# COMPACT_ATOMS: atom_id res chain seq x y z
N MET A 1 -8.54 11.54 -10.67
CA MET A 1 -7.99 10.18 -10.83
C MET A 1 -7.85 9.59 -9.43
N ASN A 2 -8.17 8.31 -9.23
CA ASN A 2 -8.03 7.69 -7.92
C ASN A 2 -6.66 7.01 -7.86
N THR A 3 -5.63 7.71 -7.39
CA THR A 3 -4.26 7.20 -7.43
C THR A 3 -3.95 6.32 -6.23
N ALA A 4 -3.15 5.29 -6.44
CA ALA A 4 -2.53 4.46 -5.42
C ALA A 4 -1.04 4.24 -5.77
N VAL A 5 -0.25 3.77 -4.81
CA VAL A 5 1.16 3.46 -5.04
C VAL A 5 1.42 2.00 -4.74
N LEU A 6 2.00 1.27 -5.69
CA LEU A 6 2.44 -0.10 -5.55
C LEU A 6 3.93 -0.14 -5.21
N ILE A 7 4.29 -0.88 -4.17
CA ILE A 7 5.66 -1.13 -3.76
C ILE A 7 5.90 -2.64 -3.84
N THR A 8 6.89 -3.07 -4.62
CA THR A 8 7.25 -4.49 -4.73
C THR A 8 8.43 -4.85 -3.80
N PRO A 9 8.59 -6.12 -3.41
CA PRO A 9 9.72 -6.57 -2.60
C PRO A 9 11.09 -6.24 -3.20
N GLU A 10 11.17 -6.17 -4.53
CA GLU A 10 12.39 -5.87 -5.29
C GLU A 10 12.71 -4.36 -5.33
N GLY A 11 11.97 -3.53 -4.59
CA GLY A 11 12.20 -2.10 -4.48
C GLY A 11 11.56 -1.27 -5.60
N ARG A 12 10.72 -1.87 -6.46
CA ARG A 12 10.01 -1.10 -7.49
C ARG A 12 8.84 -0.33 -6.88
N ILE A 13 8.76 0.96 -7.21
CA ILE A 13 7.64 1.82 -6.86
C ILE A 13 6.91 2.22 -8.15
N ALA A 14 5.58 2.10 -8.17
CA ALA A 14 4.77 2.47 -9.32
C ALA A 14 3.44 3.12 -8.89
N GLU A 15 3.08 4.22 -9.53
CA GLU A 15 1.72 4.76 -9.43
C GLU A 15 0.74 3.87 -10.17
N VAL A 16 -0.46 3.72 -9.61
CA VAL A 16 -1.53 2.91 -10.17
C VAL A 16 -2.83 3.69 -10.13
N LEU A 17 -3.58 3.66 -11.23
CA LEU A 17 -4.93 4.19 -11.29
C LEU A 17 -5.91 3.15 -10.75
N LEU A 18 -6.68 3.54 -9.75
CA LEU A 18 -7.77 2.75 -9.20
C LEU A 18 -9.10 3.11 -9.88
N PRO A 19 -9.96 2.12 -10.09
CA PRO A 19 -11.34 2.34 -10.47
C PRO A 19 -12.12 3.16 -9.44
N ARG A 20 -13.21 3.79 -9.90
CA ARG A 20 -14.07 4.60 -9.02
C ARG A 20 -14.95 3.74 -8.12
N THR A 21 -15.36 2.56 -8.58
CA THR A 21 -16.26 1.69 -7.83
C THR A 21 -15.48 0.69 -6.97
N SER A 22 -16.03 0.35 -5.80
CA SER A 22 -15.44 -0.65 -4.90
C SER A 22 -15.33 -2.04 -5.54
N GLN A 23 -16.33 -2.44 -6.32
CA GLN A 23 -16.34 -3.72 -7.01
C GLN A 23 -15.18 -3.86 -8.02
N GLU A 24 -14.94 -2.84 -8.85
CA GLU A 24 -13.83 -2.85 -9.80
C GLU A 24 -12.47 -2.75 -9.09
N ARG A 25 -12.39 -2.01 -7.97
CA ARG A 25 -11.18 -1.95 -7.13
C ARG A 25 -10.78 -3.33 -6.62
N ALA A 26 -11.73 -4.19 -6.27
CA ALA A 26 -11.42 -5.53 -5.77
C ALA A 26 -10.65 -6.38 -6.79
N THR A 27 -11.07 -6.35 -8.06
CA THR A 27 -10.36 -7.05 -9.15
C THR A 27 -8.96 -6.48 -9.35
N VAL A 28 -8.80 -5.16 -9.27
CA VAL A 28 -7.50 -4.50 -9.38
C VAL A 28 -6.59 -4.88 -8.20
N TYR A 29 -7.11 -4.94 -6.98
CA TYR A 29 -6.31 -5.29 -5.79
C TYR A 29 -5.77 -6.72 -5.90
N ARG A 30 -6.64 -7.70 -6.22
CA ARG A 30 -6.21 -9.09 -6.45
C ARG A 30 -5.15 -9.18 -7.55
N THR A 31 -5.33 -8.44 -8.64
CA THR A 31 -4.38 -8.40 -9.76
C THR A 31 -3.01 -7.82 -9.33
N LEU A 32 -3.01 -6.69 -8.62
CA LEU A 32 -1.78 -6.00 -8.24
C LEU A 32 -1.03 -6.70 -7.11
N LEU A 33 -1.75 -7.23 -6.13
CA LEU A 33 -1.19 -7.96 -4.98
C LEU A 33 -0.89 -9.43 -5.31
N ARG A 34 -1.48 -9.95 -6.39
CA ARG A 34 -1.36 -11.34 -6.87
C ARG A 34 -1.88 -12.36 -5.85
N CYS A 35 -3.07 -12.10 -5.33
CA CYS A 35 -3.67 -12.89 -4.26
C CYS A 35 -5.19 -12.99 -4.40
N GLU A 36 -5.79 -13.94 -3.68
CA GLU A 36 -7.24 -14.02 -3.55
C GLU A 36 -7.71 -13.23 -2.34
N THR A 37 -7.05 -13.38 -1.19
CA THR A 37 -7.40 -12.65 0.03
C THR A 37 -6.45 -11.49 0.26
N TYR A 38 -6.99 -10.29 0.42
CA TYR A 38 -6.22 -9.10 0.76
C TYR A 38 -6.85 -8.33 1.92
N GLY A 39 -6.04 -7.52 2.60
CA GLY A 39 -6.51 -6.68 3.68
C GLY A 39 -5.52 -5.58 4.05
N VAL A 40 -5.99 -4.65 4.89
CA VAL A 40 -5.17 -3.56 5.41
C VAL A 40 -4.43 -4.04 6.66
N LEU A 41 -3.10 -4.00 6.64
CA LEU A 41 -2.25 -4.39 7.78
C LEU A 41 -1.50 -3.23 8.44
N ALA A 42 -1.50 -2.06 7.81
CA ALA A 42 -1.13 -0.81 8.45
C ALA A 42 -2.11 0.29 8.04
N ARG A 43 -2.67 0.96 9.04
CA ARG A 43 -3.63 2.04 8.86
C ARG A 43 -3.24 3.26 9.68
N THR A 44 -3.31 4.41 9.04
CA THR A 44 -3.28 5.74 9.64
C THR A 44 -4.49 6.53 9.14
N SER A 45 -4.71 7.75 9.63
CA SER A 45 -5.77 8.61 9.09
C SER A 45 -5.50 9.15 7.68
N ARG A 46 -4.32 8.88 7.10
CA ARG A 46 -3.89 9.41 5.80
C ARG A 46 -3.35 8.36 4.83
N LEU A 47 -3.16 7.13 5.30
CA LEU A 47 -2.51 6.07 4.55
C LEU A 47 -3.03 4.71 5.02
N ASP A 48 -3.48 3.91 4.08
CA ASP A 48 -3.75 2.49 4.25
C ASP A 48 -2.80 1.66 3.40
N MET A 49 -2.28 0.59 4.01
CA MET A 49 -1.36 -0.36 3.40
C MET A 49 -2.05 -1.70 3.21
N TRP A 50 -2.39 -1.98 1.95
CA TRP A 50 -3.06 -3.20 1.52
C TRP A 50 -2.06 -4.27 1.11
N MET A 51 -2.34 -5.50 1.53
CA MET A 51 -1.45 -6.64 1.35
C MET A 51 -2.21 -7.92 1.05
N ASP A 52 -1.51 -8.84 0.38
CA ASP A 52 -1.87 -10.26 0.34
C ASP A 52 -1.80 -10.86 1.76
N LEU A 53 -2.93 -11.36 2.25
CA LEU A 53 -3.00 -12.01 3.57
C LEU A 53 -2.59 -13.47 3.52
N ASP A 54 -2.79 -14.14 2.38
CA ASP A 54 -2.45 -15.56 2.19
C ASP A 54 -0.92 -15.73 2.18
N GLY A 55 -0.21 -14.73 1.65
CA GLY A 55 1.24 -14.73 1.53
C GLY A 55 2.00 -14.06 2.67
N LEU A 56 1.34 -13.67 3.76
CA LEU A 56 1.94 -12.86 4.84
C LEU A 56 3.23 -13.46 5.43
N TYR A 57 3.34 -14.78 5.48
CA TYR A 57 4.49 -15.48 6.06
C TYR A 57 5.40 -16.17 5.03
N SER A 58 4.98 -16.24 3.75
CA SER A 58 5.69 -16.95 2.69
C SER A 58 6.37 -16.02 1.69
N HIS A 59 5.84 -14.80 1.50
CA HIS A 59 6.45 -13.82 0.59
C HIS A 59 7.79 -13.28 1.09
N PRO A 60 8.67 -12.84 0.18
CA PRO A 60 9.88 -12.12 0.56
C PRO A 60 9.54 -10.83 1.33
N VAL A 61 10.44 -10.42 2.22
CA VAL A 61 10.33 -9.12 2.91
C VAL A 61 10.33 -8.01 1.87
N ASN A 62 9.48 -7.01 2.09
CA ASN A 62 9.47 -5.76 1.35
C ASN A 62 10.11 -4.68 2.23
N PRO A 63 11.41 -4.36 2.02
CA PRO A 63 12.15 -3.49 2.92
C PRO A 63 11.55 -2.07 2.94
N LEU A 64 11.20 -1.54 1.77
CA LEU A 64 10.61 -0.20 1.65
C LEU A 64 9.27 -0.10 2.38
N ALA A 65 8.39 -1.08 2.19
CA ALA A 65 7.11 -1.09 2.90
C ALA A 65 7.31 -1.25 4.41
N THR A 66 8.28 -2.06 4.84
CA THR A 66 8.61 -2.26 6.25
C THR A 66 9.10 -0.95 6.88
N THR A 67 10.07 -0.28 6.25
CA THR A 67 10.59 1.00 6.74
C THR A 67 9.51 2.08 6.77
N LEU A 68 8.65 2.13 5.74
CA LEU A 68 7.51 3.03 5.71
C LEU A 68 6.54 2.76 6.88
N ALA A 69 6.19 1.50 7.12
CA ALA A 69 5.32 1.12 8.22
C ALA A 69 5.93 1.49 9.59
N GLN A 70 7.24 1.27 9.76
CA GLN A 70 7.99 1.64 10.96
C GLN A 70 7.96 3.15 11.23
N ARG A 71 8.03 4.00 10.19
CA ARG A 71 7.86 5.47 10.33
C ARG A 71 6.51 5.87 10.93
N PHE A 72 5.49 5.02 10.78
CA PHE A 72 4.17 5.20 11.39
C PHE A 72 4.00 4.42 12.70
N GLY A 73 5.09 3.98 13.34
CA GLY A 73 5.07 3.23 14.59
C GLY A 73 4.59 1.78 14.44
N ARG A 74 4.51 1.25 13.22
CA ARG A 74 4.07 -0.13 12.92
C ARG A 74 5.28 -1.07 12.87
N CYS A 75 5.94 -1.24 14.00
CA CYS A 75 7.25 -1.93 14.09
C CYS A 75 7.19 -3.40 14.53
N TRP A 76 6.00 -3.96 14.76
CA TRP A 76 5.85 -5.29 15.38
C TRP A 76 6.23 -6.46 14.46
N GLN A 77 6.28 -6.24 13.14
CA GLN A 77 6.70 -7.26 12.17
C GLN A 77 7.24 -6.64 10.88
N PRO A 78 8.09 -7.36 10.12
CA PRO A 78 8.38 -7.04 8.74
C PRO A 78 7.14 -7.17 7.85
N TYR A 79 7.02 -6.29 6.87
CA TYR A 79 5.98 -6.34 5.84
C TYR A 79 6.52 -7.13 4.64
N ARG A 80 5.72 -8.06 4.10
CA ARG A 80 6.15 -9.04 3.08
C ARG A 80 5.29 -8.94 1.83
N GLY A 81 5.87 -9.28 0.68
CA GLY A 81 5.17 -9.27 -0.60
C GLY A 81 4.89 -7.87 -1.15
N ARG A 82 3.98 -7.82 -2.11
CA ARG A 82 3.58 -6.57 -2.78
C ARG A 82 2.66 -5.79 -1.87
N VAL A 83 2.82 -4.47 -1.84
CA VAL A 83 2.07 -3.57 -0.98
C VAL A 83 1.43 -2.48 -1.82
N LEU A 84 0.15 -2.25 -1.63
CA LEU A 84 -0.59 -1.16 -2.28
C LEU A 84 -0.96 -0.08 -1.24
N LEU A 85 -0.55 1.14 -1.50
CA LEU A 85 -0.81 2.31 -0.66
C LEU A 85 -1.99 3.12 -1.19
N THR A 86 -2.90 3.49 -0.29
CA THR A 86 -4.08 4.33 -0.58
C THR A 86 -4.23 5.41 0.48
N GLY A 87 -5.07 6.41 0.25
CA GLY A 87 -5.19 7.62 1.08
C GLY A 87 -5.89 7.46 2.43
N GLY A 88 -6.11 6.22 2.89
CA GLY A 88 -6.87 5.93 4.11
C GLY A 88 -8.34 5.64 3.80
N THR A 89 -9.21 5.93 4.76
CA THR A 89 -10.67 5.75 4.65
C THR A 89 -11.43 7.00 5.07
N ASP A 90 -12.62 7.20 4.50
CA ASP A 90 -13.55 8.22 4.96
C ASP A 90 -14.29 7.81 6.25
N SER A 91 -15.24 8.65 6.69
CA SER A 91 -16.02 8.40 7.92
C SER A 91 -16.95 7.18 7.84
N VAL A 92 -17.22 6.66 6.65
CA VAL A 92 -18.04 5.45 6.45
C VAL A 92 -17.18 4.21 6.17
N GLY A 93 -15.86 4.36 6.13
CA GLY A 93 -14.91 3.26 5.93
C GLY A 93 -14.56 2.99 4.47
N GLU A 94 -14.98 3.85 3.53
CA GLU A 94 -14.62 3.71 2.11
C GLU A 94 -13.17 4.14 1.88
N THR A 95 -12.43 3.33 1.14
CA THR A 95 -11.03 3.61 0.80
C THR A 95 -10.92 4.83 -0.09
N LEU A 96 -10.09 5.78 0.33
CA LEU A 96 -9.80 7.00 -0.41
C LEU A 96 -8.56 6.82 -1.29
N PRO A 97 -8.53 7.45 -2.48
CA PRO A 97 -7.30 7.54 -3.26
C PRO A 97 -6.26 8.41 -2.57
N LEU A 98 -4.99 8.25 -2.95
CA LEU A 98 -3.96 9.22 -2.63
C LEU A 98 -4.21 10.50 -3.43
N SER A 99 -4.12 11.66 -2.77
CA SER A 99 -3.99 12.94 -3.45
C SER A 99 -2.63 13.04 -4.15
N PRO A 100 -2.48 13.86 -5.21
CA PRO A 100 -1.19 14.09 -5.85
C PRO A 100 -0.09 14.52 -4.86
N GLU A 101 -0.45 15.33 -3.88
CA GLU A 101 0.46 15.80 -2.83
C GLU A 101 0.87 14.65 -1.90
N GLN A 102 -0.05 13.75 -1.56
CA GLN A 102 0.27 12.55 -0.78
C GLN A 102 1.20 11.62 -1.56
N VAL A 103 0.93 11.38 -2.85
CA VAL A 103 1.82 10.59 -3.71
C VAL A 103 3.22 11.20 -3.69
N HIS A 104 3.35 12.49 -3.98
CA HIS A 104 4.64 13.16 -3.99
C HIS A 104 5.36 13.07 -2.63
N ALA A 105 4.67 13.40 -1.53
CA ALA A 105 5.26 13.36 -0.20
C ALA A 105 5.71 11.95 0.21
N HIS A 106 4.92 10.92 -0.08
CA HIS A 106 5.28 9.54 0.24
C HIS A 106 6.41 9.03 -0.65
N LEU A 107 6.43 9.36 -1.95
CA LEU A 107 7.50 8.99 -2.86
C LEU A 107 8.82 9.65 -2.47
N THR A 108 8.83 10.96 -2.23
CA THR A 108 10.03 11.68 -1.78
C THR A 108 10.55 11.07 -0.48
N GLY A 109 9.66 10.86 0.50
CA GLY A 109 10.07 10.24 1.76
C GLY A 109 10.59 8.80 1.60
N LEU A 110 10.13 8.04 0.60
CA LEU A 110 10.65 6.71 0.28
C LEU A 110 12.01 6.77 -0.44
N PHE A 111 12.23 7.76 -1.30
CA PHE A 111 13.53 7.97 -1.94
C PHE A 111 14.60 8.41 -0.95
N ASP A 112 14.27 9.28 0.01
CA ASP A 112 15.18 9.66 1.11
C ASP A 112 15.62 8.47 2.00
N LEU A 113 14.95 7.31 1.89
CA LEU A 113 15.33 6.08 2.61
C LEU A 113 16.29 5.19 1.81
N LEU A 114 16.49 5.49 0.52
CA LEU A 114 17.34 4.73 -0.39
C LEU A 114 18.74 5.33 -0.54
N ASP A 115 18.94 6.58 -0.12
CA ASP A 115 20.23 7.28 -0.01
C ASP A 115 20.88 7.08 1.38
#